data_AF-A0A1M7MVI9-F1
#
_entry.id   AF-A0A1M7MVI9-F1
#
_cell.length_a   1.000
_cell.length_b   1.000
_cell.length_c   1.000
_cell.angle_alpha   90.00
_cell.angle_beta   90.00
_cell.angle_gamma   90.00
#
_symmetry.space_group_name_H-M   'P 1'
#
loop_
_entity.id
_entity.type
_entity.pdbx_description
1 polymer ?
#
loop_
_entity_poly.entity_id
_entity_poly.type
_entity_poly.pdbx_seq_one_letter_code
_entity_poly.pdbx_strand_id
1 'polypeptide(L)'
;MTPRLETEVLRYWETTPDATLFREAQPVLGVDGSPAGVCEGEPTCPGKGRVWAKPGTVTGLDALNNRLAVGAQTMGGYLDAGHGRLCTVYLAVNGATTPDIPGLFGLIDDEARILGLLQQQAAGRHRR
;
A
#
# COMPACT_ATOMS: atom_id res chain seq x y z
N MET A 1 -1.69 11.01 11.66
CA MET A 1 -1.21 11.19 10.26
C MET A 1 -2.39 11.59 9.39
N THR A 2 -2.22 12.48 8.40
CA THR A 2 -3.22 12.70 7.33
C THR A 2 -2.62 12.29 5.98
N PRO A 3 -3.45 11.91 4.98
CA PRO A 3 -2.92 11.54 3.66
C PRO A 3 -2.11 12.66 2.98
N ARG A 4 -2.49 13.92 3.21
CA ARG A 4 -1.74 15.07 2.70
C ARG A 4 -0.33 15.13 3.30
N LEU A 5 -0.22 15.04 4.62
CA LEU A 5 1.08 15.12 5.29
C LEU A 5 2.01 13.99 4.83
N GLU A 6 1.52 12.76 4.78
CA GLU A 6 2.35 11.62 4.36
C GLU A 6 2.84 11.78 2.91
N THR A 7 1.94 12.17 2.00
CA THR A 7 2.34 12.40 0.60
C THR A 7 3.26 13.60 0.42
N GLU A 8 3.27 14.58 1.33
CA GLU A 8 4.26 15.66 1.36
C GLU A 8 5.64 15.17 1.81
N VAL A 9 5.72 14.32 2.83
CA VAL A 9 6.97 13.66 3.26
C VAL A 9 7.56 12.79 2.14
N LEU A 10 6.72 11.97 1.49
CA LEU A 10 7.17 11.14 0.36
C LEU A 10 7.66 11.98 -0.83
N ARG A 11 7.00 13.13 -1.09
CA ARG A 11 7.45 14.07 -2.13
C ARG A 11 8.77 14.74 -1.77
N TYR A 12 8.97 15.07 -0.49
CA TYR A 12 10.24 15.60 -0.01
C TYR A 12 11.40 14.63 -0.28
N TRP A 13 11.24 13.34 0.03
CA TRP A 13 12.28 12.33 -0.20
C TRP A 13 12.72 12.23 -1.67
N GLU A 14 11.81 12.40 -2.62
CA GLU A 14 12.13 12.41 -4.06
C GLU A 14 13.01 13.60 -4.48
N THR A 15 13.14 14.63 -3.65
CA THR A 15 14.04 15.78 -3.90
C THR A 15 15.43 15.60 -3.29
N THR A 16 15.65 14.52 -2.55
CA THR A 16 16.93 14.25 -1.86
C THR A 16 17.88 13.42 -2.73
N PRO A 17 19.20 13.48 -2.48
CA PRO A 17 20.18 12.60 -3.14
C PRO A 17 19.89 11.09 -2.93
N ASP A 18 19.21 10.75 -1.83
CA ASP A 18 18.90 9.38 -1.43
C ASP A 18 17.52 8.90 -1.91
N ALA A 19 16.84 9.65 -2.79
CA ALA A 19 15.48 9.35 -3.26
C ALA A 19 15.31 7.88 -3.70
N THR A 20 16.25 7.38 -4.51
CA THR A 20 16.22 5.99 -4.99
C THR A 20 16.42 4.99 -3.85
N LEU A 21 17.38 5.23 -2.96
CA LEU A 21 17.64 4.35 -1.83
C LEU A 21 16.44 4.29 -0.88
N PHE A 22 15.82 5.44 -0.60
CA PHE A 22 14.62 5.54 0.24
C PHE A 22 13.43 4.78 -0.36
N ARG A 23 13.20 4.93 -1.68
CA ARG A 23 12.15 4.20 -2.40
C ARG A 23 12.40 2.69 -2.39
N GLU A 24 13.62 2.27 -2.71
CA GLU A 24 13.98 0.85 -2.83
C GLU A 24 14.11 0.14 -1.46
N ALA A 25 14.20 0.89 -0.37
CA ALA A 25 14.10 0.33 0.98
C ALA A 25 12.67 -0.09 1.36
N GLN A 26 11.65 0.30 0.59
CA GLN A 26 10.27 -0.10 0.81
C GLN A 26 9.97 -1.43 0.11
N PRO A 27 9.07 -2.26 0.66
CA PRO A 27 8.60 -3.45 -0.02
C PRO A 27 7.95 -3.15 -1.37
N VAL A 28 8.14 -4.07 -2.31
CA VAL A 28 7.53 -4.03 -3.65
C VAL A 28 6.32 -4.97 -3.68
N LEU A 29 5.18 -4.40 -4.07
CA LEU A 29 3.89 -5.09 -4.08
C LEU A 29 3.92 -6.40 -4.89
N GLY A 30 3.56 -7.51 -4.23
CA GLY A 30 3.50 -8.85 -4.82
C GLY A 30 4.87 -9.42 -5.23
N VAL A 31 5.96 -8.84 -4.73
CA VAL A 31 7.35 -9.27 -5.00
C VAL A 31 8.09 -9.61 -3.71
N ASP A 32 8.14 -8.70 -2.74
CA ASP A 32 8.92 -8.89 -1.51
C ASP A 32 8.29 -8.24 -0.27
N GLY A 33 8.97 -8.44 0.88
CA GLY A 33 8.55 -7.93 2.18
C GLY A 33 7.19 -8.45 2.63
N SER A 34 6.54 -7.69 3.51
CA SER A 34 5.23 -8.05 4.05
C SER A 34 4.07 -8.06 3.03
N PRO A 35 4.09 -7.34 1.90
CA PRO A 35 3.08 -7.51 0.85
C PRO A 35 3.47 -8.54 -0.23
N ALA A 36 4.47 -9.41 -0.01
CA ALA A 36 4.88 -10.41 -1.00
C ALA A 36 3.76 -11.43 -1.32
N GLY A 37 3.01 -11.84 -0.28
CA GLY A 37 1.90 -12.79 -0.39
C GLY A 37 0.61 -12.16 -0.89
N VAL A 38 0.55 -10.83 -1.02
CA VAL A 38 -0.60 -10.18 -1.64
C VAL A 38 -0.69 -10.66 -3.09
N CYS A 39 -1.90 -11.02 -3.50
CA CYS A 39 -2.19 -11.59 -4.83
C CYS A 39 -1.58 -12.98 -5.07
N GLU A 40 -1.24 -13.73 -4.03
CA GLU A 40 -0.87 -15.13 -4.20
C GLU A 40 -2.05 -15.91 -4.83
N GLY A 41 -1.79 -16.61 -5.93
CA GLY A 41 -2.83 -17.32 -6.69
C GLY A 41 -3.60 -16.46 -7.71
N GLU A 42 -3.38 -15.14 -7.77
CA GLU A 42 -4.05 -14.25 -8.73
C GLU A 42 -3.16 -13.95 -9.96
N PRO A 43 -3.49 -14.46 -11.17
CA PRO A 43 -2.66 -14.29 -12.36
C PRO A 43 -2.53 -12.82 -12.80
N THR A 44 -3.51 -11.99 -12.48
CA THR A 44 -3.55 -10.57 -12.85
C THR A 44 -3.63 -9.70 -11.61
N CYS A 45 -2.54 -9.63 -10.83
CA CYS A 45 -2.40 -8.68 -9.73
C CYS A 45 -2.13 -7.27 -10.27
N PRO A 46 -3.05 -6.30 -10.11
CA PRO A 46 -2.82 -4.93 -10.54
C PRO A 46 -1.57 -4.34 -9.85
N GLY A 47 -0.72 -3.65 -10.61
CA GLY A 47 0.45 -2.96 -10.06
C GLY A 47 1.55 -3.84 -9.44
N LYS A 48 1.48 -5.17 -9.58
CA LYS A 48 2.56 -6.07 -9.14
C LYS A 48 3.91 -5.64 -9.72
N GLY A 49 4.91 -5.52 -8.84
CA GLY A 49 6.25 -5.07 -9.22
C GLY A 49 6.37 -3.59 -9.58
N ARG A 50 5.30 -2.79 -9.37
CA ARG A 50 5.21 -1.38 -9.79
C ARG A 50 4.76 -0.42 -8.68
N VAL A 51 4.71 -0.93 -7.46
CA VAL A 51 4.32 -0.17 -6.27
C VAL A 51 5.32 -0.47 -5.17
N TRP A 52 6.01 0.57 -4.70
CA TRP A 52 6.83 0.55 -3.49
C TRP A 52 5.96 1.09 -2.38
N ALA A 53 5.64 0.29 -1.37
CA ALA A 53 4.78 0.75 -0.28
C ALA A 53 5.11 0.07 1.03
N LYS A 54 5.23 0.88 2.09
CA LYS A 54 5.39 0.40 3.45
C LYS A 54 4.00 0.19 4.09
N PRO A 55 3.69 -1.02 4.58
CA PRO A 55 2.48 -1.23 5.36
C PRO A 55 2.68 -0.83 6.83
N GLY A 56 1.58 -0.42 7.46
CA GLY A 56 1.41 -0.21 8.89
C GLY A 56 0.13 -0.89 9.35
N THR A 57 0.20 -1.69 10.41
CA THR A 57 -0.96 -2.46 10.91
C THR A 57 -1.00 -2.38 12.43
N VAL A 58 -2.14 -1.95 12.96
CA VAL A 58 -2.45 -1.93 14.39
C VAL A 58 -3.78 -2.65 14.57
N THR A 59 -3.73 -3.81 15.20
CA THR A 59 -4.89 -4.66 15.47
C THR A 59 -4.87 -5.18 16.91
N GLY A 60 -6.06 -5.50 17.44
CA GLY A 60 -6.22 -6.09 18.76
C GLY A 60 -7.54 -6.83 18.89
N LEU A 61 -7.65 -7.70 19.89
CA LEU A 61 -8.87 -8.44 20.17
C LEU A 61 -9.97 -7.52 20.70
N ASP A 62 -11.11 -7.50 20.03
CA ASP A 62 -12.38 -6.95 20.53
C ASP A 62 -13.15 -8.09 21.22
N ALA A 63 -12.87 -8.29 22.50
CA ALA A 63 -13.43 -9.40 23.28
C ALA A 63 -14.96 -9.30 23.46
N LEU A 64 -15.52 -8.09 23.41
CA LEU A 64 -16.97 -7.87 23.55
C LEU A 64 -17.72 -8.44 22.34
N ASN A 65 -17.15 -8.31 21.15
CA ASN A 65 -17.77 -8.73 19.89
C ASN A 65 -17.13 -9.98 19.28
N ASN A 66 -16.18 -10.62 19.98
CA ASN A 66 -15.44 -11.80 19.53
C ASN A 66 -14.88 -11.66 18.10
N ARG A 67 -14.15 -10.57 17.85
CA ARG A 67 -13.56 -10.22 16.54
C ARG A 67 -12.23 -9.49 16.72
N LEU A 68 -11.53 -9.22 15.63
CA LEU A 68 -10.37 -8.34 15.65
C LEU A 68 -10.79 -6.90 15.33
N ALA A 69 -10.41 -5.96 16.19
CA ALA A 69 -10.43 -4.54 15.88
C ALA A 69 -9.17 -4.19 15.08
N VAL A 70 -9.36 -3.43 13.99
CA VAL A 70 -8.27 -2.89 13.17
C VAL A 70 -8.26 -1.38 13.41
N GLY A 71 -7.44 -0.96 14.37
CA GLY A 71 -7.28 0.44 14.75
C GLY A 71 -6.70 1.27 13.61
N ALA A 72 -5.75 0.67 12.87
CA ALA A 72 -5.20 1.23 11.64
C ALA A 72 -4.66 0.12 10.73
N GLN A 73 -4.96 0.22 9.44
CA GLN A 73 -4.21 -0.39 8.34
C GLN A 73 -3.86 0.75 7.39
N THR A 74 -2.60 0.85 6.99
CA THR A 74 -2.12 1.90 6.10
C THR A 74 -1.09 1.36 5.12
N MET A 75 -1.11 1.85 3.90
CA MET A 75 -0.01 1.68 2.93
C MET A 75 0.41 3.04 2.34
N GLY A 76 1.68 3.40 2.54
CA GLY A 76 2.27 4.64 2.03
C GLY A 76 3.49 4.38 1.17
N GLY A 77 3.64 5.11 0.05
CA GLY A 77 4.81 4.99 -0.81
C GLY A 77 4.63 5.57 -2.22
N TYR A 78 5.16 4.87 -3.22
CA TYR A 78 5.28 5.32 -4.61
C TYR A 78 4.64 4.35 -5.60
N LEU A 79 3.90 4.91 -6.56
CA LEU A 79 3.35 4.21 -7.71
C LEU A 79 4.20 4.53 -8.94
N ASP A 80 4.65 3.50 -9.68
CA ASP A 80 5.21 3.70 -11.03
C ASP A 80 4.09 4.17 -11.98
N ALA A 81 4.15 5.43 -12.39
CA ALA A 81 3.22 6.03 -13.34
C ALA A 81 3.69 5.88 -14.80
N GLY A 82 4.75 5.11 -15.04
CA GLY A 82 5.38 4.92 -16.34
C GLY A 82 6.28 6.07 -16.76
N HIS A 83 7.11 5.82 -17.77
CA HIS A 83 8.00 6.81 -18.39
C HIS A 83 8.93 7.52 -17.38
N GLY A 84 9.40 6.78 -16.37
CA GLY A 84 10.30 7.30 -15.33
C GLY A 84 9.62 8.21 -14.29
N ARG A 85 8.29 8.26 -14.28
CA ARG A 85 7.53 9.09 -13.34
C ARG A 85 6.97 8.29 -12.17
N LEU A 86 6.98 8.91 -11.00
CA LEU A 86 6.40 8.37 -9.78
C LEU A 86 5.23 9.23 -9.30
N CYS A 87 4.22 8.59 -8.71
CA CYS A 87 3.18 9.26 -7.95
C CYS A 87 3.27 8.82 -6.48
N THR A 88 3.22 9.77 -5.55
CA THR A 88 3.12 9.43 -4.12
C THR A 88 1.70 9.01 -3.79
N VAL A 89 1.57 8.06 -2.86
CA VAL A 89 0.28 7.53 -2.42
C VAL A 89 0.32 7.29 -0.92
N TYR A 90 -0.85 7.47 -0.29
CA TYR A 90 -1.12 7.00 1.06
C TYR A 90 -2.56 6.55 1.12
N LEU A 91 -2.76 5.29 1.50
CA LEU A 91 -4.05 4.68 1.75
C LEU A 91 -4.10 4.32 3.24
N ALA A 92 -5.26 4.54 3.86
CA ALA A 92 -5.45 4.28 5.28
C ALA A 92 -6.90 3.88 5.56
N VAL A 93 -7.05 2.80 6.31
CA VAL A 93 -8.30 2.27 6.82
C VAL A 93 -8.21 2.26 8.35
N ASN A 94 -9.06 3.03 9.02
CA ASN A 94 -9.11 3.12 10.48
C ASN A 94 -10.47 2.67 11.00
N GLY A 95 -10.50 2.10 12.20
CA GLY A 95 -11.74 1.71 12.88
C GLY A 95 -12.50 0.57 12.18
N ALA A 96 -11.81 -0.25 11.39
CA ALA A 96 -12.37 -1.43 10.77
C ALA A 96 -12.36 -2.62 11.75
N THR A 97 -13.04 -3.69 11.38
CA THR A 97 -13.01 -4.95 12.13
C THR A 97 -13.00 -6.14 11.19
N THR A 98 -12.31 -7.21 11.56
CA THR A 98 -12.28 -8.47 10.82
C THR A 98 -12.67 -9.62 11.74
N PRO A 99 -13.27 -10.71 11.24
CA PRO A 99 -13.68 -11.83 12.09
C PRO A 99 -12.50 -12.51 12.78
N ASP A 100 -11.36 -12.61 12.09
CA ASP A 100 -10.17 -13.33 12.51
C ASP A 100 -8.92 -12.84 11.75
N ILE A 101 -7.79 -13.53 11.97
CA ILE A 101 -6.50 -13.25 11.32
C ILE A 101 -6.56 -13.43 9.80
N PRO A 102 -7.16 -14.51 9.24
CA PRO A 102 -7.43 -14.58 7.80
C PRO A 102 -8.20 -13.37 7.25
N GLY A 103 -9.22 -12.91 7.96
CA GLY A 103 -9.95 -11.69 7.59
C GLY A 103 -9.08 -10.43 7.60
N LEU A 104 -8.10 -10.34 8.52
CA LEU A 104 -7.11 -9.24 8.53
C LEU A 104 -6.25 -9.28 7.26
N PHE A 105 -5.79 -10.45 6.84
CA PHE A 105 -5.04 -10.59 5.59
C PHE A 105 -5.89 -10.23 4.37
N GLY A 106 -7.17 -10.61 4.34
CA GLY A 106 -8.10 -10.18 3.29
C GLY A 106 -8.24 -8.65 3.20
N LEU A 107 -8.31 -7.97 4.34
CA LEU A 107 -8.31 -6.49 4.37
C LEU A 107 -6.99 -5.91 3.83
N ILE A 108 -5.85 -6.52 4.14
CA ILE A 108 -4.54 -6.12 3.61
C ILE A 108 -4.48 -6.32 2.10
N ASP A 109 -4.99 -7.45 1.60
CA ASP A 109 -5.05 -7.76 0.18
C ASP A 109 -5.94 -6.78 -0.60
N ASP A 110 -7.09 -6.42 -0.04
CA ASP A 110 -7.98 -5.42 -0.62
C ASP A 110 -7.29 -4.05 -0.74
N GLU A 111 -6.59 -3.61 0.31
CA GLU A 111 -5.86 -2.33 0.30
C GLU A 111 -4.76 -2.32 -0.76
N ALA A 112 -4.02 -3.42 -0.85
CA ALA A 112 -2.98 -3.58 -1.84
C ALA A 112 -3.51 -3.64 -3.29
N ARG A 113 -4.64 -4.30 -3.50
CA ARG A 113 -5.35 -4.30 -4.79
C ARG A 113 -5.77 -2.89 -5.18
N ILE A 114 -6.26 -2.07 -4.25
CA ILE A 114 -6.60 -0.66 -4.50
C ILE A 114 -5.35 0.11 -4.96
N LEU A 115 -4.21 -0.06 -4.28
CA LEU A 115 -2.95 0.57 -4.73
C LEU A 115 -2.56 0.15 -6.15
N GLY A 116 -2.70 -1.14 -6.46
CA GLY A 116 -2.47 -1.67 -7.79
C GLY A 116 -3.36 -1.04 -8.87
N LEU A 117 -4.64 -0.81 -8.56
CA LEU A 117 -5.57 -0.13 -9.47
C LEU A 117 -5.22 1.36 -9.62
N LEU A 118 -4.83 2.04 -8.54
CA LEU A 118 -4.37 3.42 -8.59
C LEU A 118 -3.09 3.55 -9.44
N GLN A 119 -2.17 2.59 -9.34
CA GLN A 119 -0.97 2.50 -10.19
C GLN A 119 -1.36 2.41 -11.67
N GLN A 120 -2.25 1.48 -12.01
CA GLN A 120 -2.70 1.31 -13.40
C GLN A 120 -3.38 2.57 -13.94
N GLN A 121 -4.21 3.22 -13.12
CA GLN A 121 -4.84 4.49 -13.46
C GLN A 121 -3.79 5.60 -13.70
N ALA A 122 -2.78 5.70 -12.84
CA ALA A 122 -1.70 6.67 -12.99
C ALA A 122 -0.91 6.46 -14.29
N ALA A 123 -0.57 5.21 -14.61
CA ALA A 123 0.10 4.85 -15.85
C ALA A 123 -0.77 5.05 -17.11
N GLY A 124 -2.09 4.87 -17.00
CA GLY A 124 -3.03 5.00 -18.11
C GLY A 124 -3.37 6.46 -18.48
N ARG A 125 -3.36 7.38 -17.51
CA ARG A 125 -3.72 8.80 -17.71
C ARG A 125 -2.85 9.56 -18.71
N HIS A 126 -1.69 9.02 -19.07
CA HIS A 126 -0.73 9.67 -19.98
C HIS A 126 -0.50 8.93 -21.29
N ARG A 127 -1.30 7.89 -21.56
CA ARG A 127 -1.36 7.23 -22.89
C ARG A 127 -2.39 7.88 -23.83
N ARG A 128 -2.95 9.04 -23.45
CA ARG A 128 -3.87 9.84 -24.25
C ARG A 128 -3.22 11.15 -24.66
#